data_AF-A0A927LQ58-F1
#
_entry.id   AF-A0A927LQ58-F1
#
_cell.length_a   1.000
_cell.length_b   1.000
_cell.length_c   1.000
_cell.angle_alpha   90.00
_cell.angle_beta   90.00
_cell.angle_gamma   90.00
#
_symmetry.space_group_name_H-M   'P 1'
#
loop_
_entity.id
_entity.type
_entity.pdbx_description
1 polymer ?
#
loop_
_entity_poly.entity_id
_entity_poly.type
_entity_poly.pdbx_seq_one_letter_code
_entity_poly.pdbx_strand_id
1 'polypeptide(L)' 'MLISYSSYLIYSVPLLLITGLYILVIDVKGYEMESWTKEQKAARILGWINITLGILLIGVNWFVD' A
#
# COMPACT_ATOMS: atom_id res chain seq x y z
N MET A 1 -0.04 19.82 17.67
CA MET A 1 0.80 19.22 16.61
C MET A 1 0.61 17.69 16.51
N LEU A 2 0.54 16.95 17.63
CA LEU A 2 0.31 15.49 17.63
C LEU A 2 -1.08 15.08 17.06
N ILE A 3 -2.14 15.83 17.37
CA ILE A 3 -3.52 15.53 16.89
C ILE A 3 -3.63 15.57 15.36
N SER A 4 -2.83 16.42 14.69
CA SER A 4 -2.83 16.50 13.23
C SER A 4 -2.21 15.25 12.61
N TYR A 5 -1.18 14.67 13.22
CA TYR A 5 -0.49 13.48 12.71
C TYR A 5 -1.43 12.27 12.68
N SER A 6 -2.14 12.02 13.78
CA SER A 6 -3.13 10.93 13.90
C SER A 6 -4.29 11.10 12.91
N SER A 7 -4.69 12.34 12.60
CA SER A 7 -5.73 12.63 11.60
C SER A 7 -5.30 12.22 10.20
N TYR A 8 -4.06 12.49 9.79
CA TYR A 8 -3.54 12.08 8.48
C TYR A 8 -3.37 10.56 8.37
N LEU A 9 -2.94 9.89 9.45
CA LEU A 9 -2.76 8.44 9.46
C LEU A 9 -4.09 7.70 9.26
N ILE A 10 -5.19 8.21 9.80
CA ILE A 10 -6.54 7.66 9.61
C ILE A 10 -6.95 7.57 8.13
N TYR A 11 -6.46 8.47 7.28
CA TYR A 11 -6.76 8.46 5.84
C TYR A 11 -5.67 7.73 5.06
N SER A 12 -4.40 7.98 5.37
CA SER A 12 -3.26 7.45 4.63
C SER A 12 -3.12 5.93 4.77
N VAL A 13 -3.36 5.38 5.97
CA VAL A 13 -3.28 3.93 6.21
C VAL A 13 -4.27 3.15 5.34
N PRO A 14 -5.60 3.40 5.38
CA PRO A 14 -6.53 2.68 4.53
C PRO A 14 -6.28 2.97 3.04
N LEU A 15 -5.87 4.19 2.66
CA LEU A 15 -5.49 4.49 1.28
C LEU A 15 -4.33 3.62 0.79
N LEU A 16 -3.25 3.49 1.58
CA LEU A 16 -2.10 2.66 1.26
C LEU A 16 -2.50 1.18 1.14
N LEU A 17 -3.30 0.67 2.09
CA LEU A 17 -3.73 -0.72 2.06
C LEU A 17 -4.66 -1.02 0.86
N ILE A 18 -5.65 -0.16 0.62
CA ILE A 18 -6.59 -0.32 -0.50
C ILE A 18 -5.85 -0.21 -1.84
N THR A 19 -4.97 0.78 -1.98
CA THR A 19 -4.18 0.96 -3.21
C THR A 19 -3.22 -0.20 -3.44
N GLY A 20 -2.54 -0.66 -2.38
CA GLY A 20 -1.66 -1.82 -2.47
C GLY A 20 -2.40 -3.10 -2.89
N LEU A 21 -3.59 -3.35 -2.32
CA LEU A 21 -4.46 -4.45 -2.73
C LEU A 21 -4.97 -4.29 -4.16
N TYR A 22 -5.37 -3.08 -4.55
CA TYR A 22 -5.83 -2.78 -5.90
C TYR A 22 -4.74 -3.11 -6.94
N ILE A 23 -3.51 -2.65 -6.73
CA ILE A 23 -2.38 -2.93 -7.62
C ILE A 23 -2.11 -4.45 -7.71
N LEU A 24 -2.11 -5.15 -6.57
CA LEU A 24 -1.87 -6.61 -6.57
C LEU A 24 -2.98 -7.42 -7.22
N VAL A 25 -4.23 -6.96 -7.18
CA VAL A 25 -5.38 -7.68 -7.73
C VAL A 25 -5.66 -7.32 -9.18
N ILE A 26 -5.58 -6.04 -9.53
CA ILE A 26 -5.94 -5.54 -10.86
C ILE A 26 -4.71 -5.48 -11.74
N ASP A 27 -3.73 -4.64 -11.41
CA ASP A 27 -2.58 -4.38 -12.29
C ASP A 27 -1.75 -5.64 -12.51
N VAL A 28 -1.37 -6.36 -11.44
CA VAL A 28 -0.58 -7.59 -11.56
C VAL A 28 -1.28 -8.65 -12.40
N LYS A 29 -2.60 -8.81 -12.25
CA LYS A 29 -3.38 -9.77 -13.08
C LYS A 29 -3.54 -9.29 -14.52
N GLY A 30 -3.73 -7.98 -14.73
CA GLY A 30 -3.79 -7.38 -16.06
C GLY A 30 -2.49 -7.60 -16.83
N TYR A 31 -1.35 -7.32 -16.20
CA TYR A 31 -0.04 -7.55 -16.82
C TYR A 31 0.29 -9.02 -17.04
N GLU A 32 -0.23 -9.92 -16.20
CA GLU A 32 -0.14 -11.36 -16.43
C GLU A 32 -0.89 -11.80 -17.69
N MET A 33 -2.11 -11.28 -17.90
CA MET A 33 -2.91 -11.55 -19.10
C MET A 33 -2.24 -11.03 -20.38
N GLU A 34 -1.52 -9.91 -20.31
CA GLU A 34 -0.81 -9.32 -21.44
C GLU A 34 0.63 -9.86 -21.63
N SER A 35 1.08 -10.80 -20.78
CA SER A 35 2.46 -11.33 -20.76
C SER A 35 3.55 -10.26 -20.54
N TRP A 36 3.21 -9.15 -19.89
CA TRP A 36 4.12 -8.03 -19.62
C TRP A 36 4.89 -8.24 -18.31
N THR A 37 5.83 -9.18 -18.34
CA THR A 37 6.57 -9.66 -17.14
C THR A 37 7.34 -8.56 -16.38
N LYS A 38 7.81 -7.52 -17.07
CA LYS A 38 8.51 -6.38 -16.43
C LYS A 38 7.56 -5.52 -15.61
N GLU A 39 6.46 -5.10 -16.21
CA GLU A 39 5.43 -4.28 -15.56
C GLU A 39 4.73 -5.05 -14.44
N GLN A 40 4.47 -6.35 -14.64
CA GLN A 40 3.95 -7.23 -13.60
C GLN A 40 4.84 -7.25 -12.35
N LYS A 41 6.17 -7.36 -12.52
CA LYS A 41 7.11 -7.36 -11.40
C LYS A 41 7.16 -6.01 -10.70
N ALA A 42 7.14 -4.91 -11.46
CA ALA A 42 7.09 -3.55 -10.92
C ALA A 42 5.81 -3.34 -10.11
N ALA A 43 4.64 -3.68 -10.66
CA ALA A 43 3.35 -3.60 -9.97
C ALA A 43 3.33 -4.46 -8.70
N ARG A 44 3.88 -5.67 -8.74
CA ARG A 44 3.96 -6.54 -7.56
C ARG A 44 4.78 -5.91 -6.44
N ILE A 45 5.93 -5.32 -6.78
CA ILE A 45 6.78 -4.62 -5.81
C ILE A 45 6.03 -3.40 -5.25
N LEU A 46 5.42 -2.59 -6.10
CA LEU A 46 4.68 -1.38 -5.68
C LEU A 46 3.49 -1.72 -4.77
N GLY A 47 2.73 -2.76 -5.09
CA GLY A 47 1.63 -3.24 -4.27
C GLY A 47 2.09 -3.68 -2.88
N TRP A 48 3.17 -4.48 -2.81
CA TRP A 48 3.74 -4.88 -1.52
C TRP A 48 4.36 -3.73 -0.72
N ILE A 49 4.97 -2.74 -1.38
CA ILE A 49 5.46 -1.52 -0.72
C ILE A 49 4.30 -0.77 -0.06
N ASN A 50 3.20 -0.56 -0.79
CA ASN A 50 2.00 0.11 -0.26
C ASN A 50 1.43 -0.63 0.97
N ILE A 51 1.27 -1.95 0.89
CA ILE A 51 0.80 -2.75 2.03
C ILE A 51 1.75 -2.68 3.21
N THR A 52 3.06 -2.84 2.97
CA THR A 52 4.07 -2.83 4.03
C THR A 52 4.13 -1.46 4.72
N LEU A 53 4.07 -0.37 3.97
CA LEU A 53 4.02 0.98 4.53
C LEU A 53 2.74 1.20 5.35
N GLY A 54 1.58 0.75 4.86
CA GLY A 54 0.33 0.82 5.62
C GLY A 54 0.41 0.08 6.97
N ILE A 55 0.97 -1.14 6.97
CA ILE A 55 1.16 -1.94 8.19
C ILE A 55 2.19 -1.30 9.13
N LEU A 56 3.31 -0.80 8.61
CA LEU A 56 4.33 -0.11 9.41
C LEU A 56 3.76 1.15 10.07
N LEU A 57 2.94 1.92 9.36
CA LEU A 57 2.30 3.12 9.93
C LEU A 57 1.32 2.77 11.04
N ILE A 58 0.58 1.66 10.92
CA ILE A 58 -0.22 1.13 12.04
C ILE A 58 0.73 0.83 13.22
N GLY A 59 1.78 0.04 13.00
CA GLY A 59 2.74 -0.32 14.05
C GLY A 59 3.32 0.90 14.78
N VAL A 60 3.79 1.91 14.02
CA VAL A 60 4.31 3.16 14.59
C VAL A 60 3.25 3.88 15.43
N ASN A 61 2.00 3.93 14.99
CA ASN A 61 0.92 4.52 15.78
C ASN A 61 0.78 3.83 17.15
N TRP A 62 0.85 2.50 17.20
CA TRP A 62 0.77 1.72 18.45
C TRP A 62 1.96 1.90 19.40
N PHE A 63 3.14 2.29 18.90
CA PHE A 63 4.32 2.53 19.74
C PHE A 63 4.45 3.99 20.19
N VAL A 64 3.81 4.91 19.46
CA VAL A 64 3.88 6.37 19.71
C VAL A 64 2.73 6.84 20.61
N ASP A 65 1.58 6.15 20.58
CA ASP A 65 0.50 6.29 21.57
C ASP A 65 0.81 5.52 22.88
#